data_AF-A0A438HCB9-F1
#
_entry.id   AF-A0A438HCB9-F1
#
_cell.length_a   1.000
_cell.length_b   1.000
_cell.length_c   1.000
_cell.angle_alpha   90.00
_cell.angle_beta   90.00
_cell.angle_gamma   90.00
#
_symmetry.space_group_name_H-M   'P 1'
#
loop_
_entity.id
_entity.type
_entity.pdbx_description
1 polymer ?
#
loop_
_entity_poly.entity_id
_entity_poly.type
_entity_poly.pdbx_seq_one_letter_code
_entity_poly.pdbx_strand_id
1 'polypeptide(L)'
;MGTMSSVVEMKIDAFLSFNHLLKPKPSFTTTKLSSRFTFHDHNKKQTCKFKIRSQVGAEKQTASVDSRVKDIVWPSPDDEIVFWNKEFPHWDVSQQAPAEIEKDSDLMHIIHVTAEMAPIAKVGGLGDVVTGLARACLSRAHKVDIMLPFYECIQREQISELELITTYESYYDGNWVPTNAYRGVVSGIPVIFIQPSNYFFKGQYVYGGSYNELEAYLYFSRACLEWMQVTGTQPDIIHIHEWQTGSLPLLYWDMYHYLSLKKPRIVLTIHNMEHYGECR
;
A
#
# COMPACT_ATOMS: atom_id res chain seq x y z
N MET A 1 -38.77 -18.20 31.30
CA MET A 1 -37.45 -18.69 30.92
C MET A 1 -37.60 -19.56 29.68
N GLY A 2 -37.00 -19.14 28.57
CA GLY A 2 -37.10 -19.80 27.27
C GLY A 2 -36.41 -18.91 26.25
N THR A 3 -35.10 -19.11 26.09
CA THR A 3 -34.21 -18.29 25.27
C THR A 3 -34.37 -18.63 23.78
N MET A 4 -34.66 -17.62 22.98
CA MET A 4 -34.56 -17.64 21.52
C MET A 4 -33.08 -17.78 21.12
N SER A 5 -32.76 -18.79 20.33
CA SER A 5 -31.54 -18.84 19.52
C SER A 5 -31.95 -18.59 18.07
N SER A 6 -31.53 -17.47 17.50
CA SER A 6 -31.67 -17.19 16.07
C SER A 6 -30.29 -17.39 15.44
N VAL A 7 -30.17 -18.48 14.69
CA VAL A 7 -29.03 -18.79 13.84
C VAL A 7 -29.26 -18.05 12.53
N VAL A 8 -28.41 -17.06 12.22
CA VAL A 8 -28.40 -16.38 10.93
C VAL A 8 -27.52 -17.19 9.99
N GLU A 9 -28.19 -17.97 9.13
CA GLU A 9 -27.60 -18.72 8.03
C GLU A 9 -27.40 -17.76 6.85
N MET A 10 -26.15 -17.32 6.61
CA MET A 10 -25.82 -16.41 5.51
C MET A 10 -25.34 -17.24 4.32
N LYS A 11 -26.18 -17.31 3.28
CA LYS A 11 -25.87 -17.98 2.01
C LYS A 11 -24.71 -17.28 1.29
N ILE A 12 -23.65 -18.04 1.05
CA ILE A 12 -22.51 -17.71 0.20
C ILE A 12 -22.87 -18.19 -1.21
N ASP A 13 -23.23 -17.28 -2.11
CA ASP A 13 -23.39 -17.55 -3.54
C ASP A 13 -23.09 -16.28 -4.34
N ALA A 14 -21.81 -16.02 -4.62
CA ALA A 14 -21.40 -15.12 -5.71
C ALA A 14 -19.89 -15.23 -5.99
N PHE A 15 -19.39 -16.43 -6.36
CA PHE A 15 -18.04 -16.53 -6.94
C PHE A 15 -17.92 -17.65 -7.98
N LEU A 16 -18.92 -17.83 -8.85
CA LEU A 16 -18.83 -18.72 -10.03
C LEU A 16 -19.74 -18.22 -11.17
N SER A 17 -19.33 -17.18 -11.90
CA SER A 17 -19.73 -16.97 -13.30
C SER A 17 -19.01 -15.78 -13.91
N PHE A 18 -17.77 -15.98 -14.34
CA PHE A 18 -17.18 -15.15 -15.39
C PHE A 18 -16.25 -16.01 -16.25
N ASN A 19 -16.84 -16.98 -16.96
CA ASN A 19 -16.18 -17.70 -18.04
C ASN A 19 -17.23 -18.03 -19.12
N HIS A 20 -17.64 -17.01 -19.87
CA HIS A 20 -18.13 -17.14 -21.25
C HIS A 20 -18.41 -15.75 -21.83
N LEU A 21 -17.45 -15.21 -22.61
CA LEU A 21 -17.66 -14.35 -23.79
C LEU A 21 -16.30 -13.92 -24.35
N LEU A 22 -15.63 -14.84 -25.04
CA LEU A 22 -14.54 -14.52 -25.97
C LEU A 22 -15.15 -14.20 -27.34
N LYS A 23 -14.85 -13.00 -27.88
CA LYS A 23 -14.71 -12.68 -29.33
C LYS A 23 -14.20 -11.23 -29.51
N PRO A 24 -13.60 -10.88 -30.68
CA PRO A 24 -12.17 -10.56 -30.79
C PRO A 24 -11.82 -9.06 -30.92
N LYS A 25 -10.51 -8.78 -30.84
CA LYS A 25 -9.82 -7.47 -31.01
C LYS A 25 -10.38 -6.59 -32.15
N PRO A 26 -10.45 -5.26 -31.97
CA PRO A 26 -10.38 -4.32 -33.08
C PRO A 26 -8.97 -3.72 -33.24
N SER A 27 -8.57 -3.63 -34.50
CA SER A 27 -7.39 -2.95 -35.03
C SER A 27 -7.39 -1.45 -34.75
N PHE A 28 -6.21 -0.89 -34.45
CA PHE A 28 -6.00 0.55 -34.31
C PHE A 28 -6.07 1.27 -35.66
N THR A 29 -6.94 2.28 -35.74
CA THR A 29 -6.89 3.34 -36.77
C THR A 29 -7.21 4.67 -36.09
N THR A 30 -6.28 5.60 -36.16
CA THR A 30 -6.32 6.92 -35.53
C THR A 30 -7.37 7.81 -36.20
N THR A 31 -8.45 8.17 -35.50
CA THR A 31 -9.35 9.26 -35.92
C THR A 31 -9.78 10.06 -34.69
N LYS A 32 -9.54 11.38 -34.69
CA LYS A 32 -9.99 12.33 -33.67
C LYS A 32 -11.51 12.29 -33.56
N LEU A 33 -12.05 11.87 -32.42
CA LEU A 33 -13.46 12.07 -32.06
C LEU A 33 -13.57 12.84 -30.74
N SER A 34 -14.25 13.98 -30.80
CA SER A 34 -14.75 14.71 -29.63
C SER A 34 -16.06 14.05 -29.18
N SER A 35 -16.08 13.39 -28.02
CA SER A 35 -17.30 12.80 -27.45
C SER A 35 -17.86 13.64 -26.31
N ARG A 36 -19.10 14.12 -26.47
CA ARG A 36 -19.96 14.63 -25.39
C ARG A 36 -20.62 13.44 -24.69
N PHE A 37 -20.54 13.38 -23.37
CA PHE A 37 -21.36 12.47 -22.56
C PHE A 37 -22.46 13.26 -21.85
N THR A 38 -23.71 12.82 -22.03
CA THR A 38 -24.88 13.30 -21.27
C THR A 38 -25.36 12.17 -20.38
N PHE A 39 -25.30 12.38 -19.05
CA PHE A 39 -25.99 11.55 -18.08
C PHE A 39 -27.41 12.08 -17.89
N HIS A 40 -28.40 11.19 -17.84
CA HIS A 40 -29.76 11.49 -17.40
C HIS A 40 -29.89 11.07 -15.94
N ASP A 41 -30.09 12.05 -15.05
CA ASP A 41 -30.63 11.82 -13.72
C ASP A 41 -31.78 12.80 -13.46
N HIS A 42 -32.86 12.28 -12.88
CA HIS A 42 -34.17 12.90 -12.80
C HIS A 42 -34.32 13.66 -11.46
N ASN A 43 -33.61 14.77 -11.31
CA ASN A 43 -34.08 15.99 -10.62
C ASN A 43 -32.94 17.00 -10.40
N LYS A 44 -33.22 18.27 -10.72
CA LYS A 44 -32.39 19.50 -10.59
C LYS A 44 -31.40 19.75 -11.74
N LYS A 45 -31.81 20.67 -12.63
CA LYS A 45 -30.99 21.32 -13.66
C LYS A 45 -30.00 22.30 -13.02
N GLN A 46 -28.70 21.99 -13.08
CA GLN A 46 -27.64 22.99 -13.07
C GLN A 46 -26.64 22.66 -14.17
N THR A 47 -26.44 23.59 -15.09
CA THR A 47 -25.46 23.48 -16.18
C THR A 47 -24.25 24.32 -15.82
N CYS A 48 -23.14 23.69 -15.45
CA CYS A 48 -21.86 24.37 -15.28
C CYS A 48 -20.99 24.09 -16.50
N LYS A 49 -20.65 25.13 -17.27
CA LYS A 49 -19.77 25.04 -18.44
C LYS A 49 -18.32 25.02 -17.96
N PHE A 50 -17.66 23.86 -17.98
CA PHE A 50 -16.21 23.79 -17.84
C PHE A 50 -15.54 23.98 -19.20
N LYS A 51 -14.76 25.05 -19.32
CA LYS A 51 -13.89 25.32 -20.48
C LYS A 51 -12.47 25.01 -20.05
N ILE A 52 -11.91 23.88 -20.49
CA ILE A 52 -10.49 23.58 -20.29
C ILE A 52 -9.70 24.58 -21.15
N ARG A 53 -9.06 25.55 -20.49
CA ARG A 53 -8.13 26.48 -21.10
C ARG A 53 -6.73 26.03 -20.68
N SER A 54 -5.94 25.52 -21.63
CA SER A 54 -4.51 25.32 -21.41
C SER A 54 -3.87 26.71 -21.28
N GLN A 55 -3.57 27.12 -20.06
CA GLN A 55 -2.66 28.22 -19.80
C GLN A 55 -1.40 27.65 -19.15
N VAL A 56 -0.36 27.55 -19.97
CA VAL A 56 1.02 27.52 -19.51
C VAL A 56 1.29 28.93 -18.99
N GLY A 57 1.38 29.06 -17.68
CA GLY A 57 1.71 30.29 -16.98
C GLY A 57 2.47 29.91 -15.72
N ALA A 58 3.80 30.04 -15.80
CA ALA A 58 4.69 29.84 -14.67
C ALA A 58 4.51 30.98 -13.67
N GLU A 59 4.19 30.66 -12.42
CA GLU A 59 4.49 31.52 -11.28
C GLU A 59 5.10 30.64 -10.18
N LYS A 60 6.40 30.86 -9.98
CA LYS A 60 7.25 30.21 -9.00
C LYS A 60 7.01 30.91 -7.66
N GLN A 61 6.26 30.28 -6.75
CA GLN A 61 6.37 30.62 -5.33
C GLN A 61 7.61 29.91 -4.79
N THR A 62 8.67 30.68 -4.57
CA THR A 62 9.94 30.19 -4.02
C THR A 62 9.80 29.97 -2.52
N ALA A 63 9.41 28.76 -2.14
CA ALA A 63 9.82 28.20 -0.86
C ALA A 63 11.34 27.96 -0.92
N SER A 64 12.05 28.26 0.17
CA SER A 64 13.49 28.05 0.30
C SER A 64 13.81 26.56 0.27
N VAL A 65 14.01 26.02 -0.94
CA VAL A 65 14.45 24.64 -1.16
C VAL A 65 15.88 24.49 -0.64
N ASP A 66 16.08 23.51 0.25
CA ASP A 66 17.38 23.05 0.75
C ASP A 66 18.40 22.98 -0.41
N SER A 67 19.54 23.64 -0.22
CA SER A 67 20.63 23.74 -1.20
C SER A 67 21.11 22.41 -1.79
N ARG A 68 20.80 21.27 -1.13
CA ARG A 68 21.15 19.91 -1.56
C ARG A 68 20.24 19.31 -2.63
N VAL A 69 19.05 19.86 -2.87
CA VAL A 69 18.09 19.37 -3.88
C VAL A 69 18.33 20.00 -5.27
N LYS A 70 19.22 21.00 -5.36
CA LYS A 70 19.49 21.73 -6.61
C LYS A 70 20.15 20.88 -7.71
N ASP A 71 20.79 19.78 -7.33
CA ASP A 71 21.53 18.92 -8.26
C ASP A 71 20.74 17.66 -8.68
N ILE A 72 19.46 17.57 -8.34
CA ILE A 72 18.60 16.48 -8.84
C ILE A 72 18.27 16.74 -10.31
N VAL A 73 19.00 16.06 -11.20
CA VAL A 73 18.66 15.97 -12.62
C VAL A 73 17.56 14.93 -12.78
N TRP A 74 16.35 15.39 -13.10
CA TRP A 74 15.23 14.50 -13.38
C TRP A 74 15.47 13.72 -14.68
N PRO A 75 15.22 12.40 -14.69
CA PRO A 75 15.40 11.59 -15.90
C PRO A 75 14.39 11.98 -16.98
N SER A 76 14.83 11.93 -18.24
CA SER A 76 13.99 12.13 -19.41
C SER A 76 13.55 10.77 -19.99
N PRO A 77 12.34 10.66 -20.57
CA PRO A 77 11.96 9.51 -21.39
C PRO A 77 12.93 9.21 -22.53
N ASP A 78 13.70 10.22 -22.97
CA ASP A 78 14.68 10.13 -24.06
C ASP A 78 16.11 9.78 -23.58
N ASP A 79 16.30 9.49 -22.30
CA ASP A 79 17.61 9.11 -21.77
C ASP A 79 18.08 7.77 -22.37
N GLU A 80 19.35 7.69 -22.80
CA GLU A 80 19.94 6.44 -23.33
C GLU A 80 19.87 5.28 -22.31
N ILE A 81 20.00 5.62 -21.03
CA ILE A 81 19.81 4.69 -19.91
C ILE A 81 18.50 5.04 -19.23
N VAL A 82 17.54 4.12 -19.32
CA VAL A 82 16.27 4.19 -18.59
C VAL A 82 16.52 4.41 -17.10
N PHE A 83 15.67 5.23 -16.45
CA PHE A 83 15.99 5.76 -15.12
C PHE A 83 16.27 4.66 -14.08
N TRP A 84 15.59 3.52 -14.17
CA TRP A 84 15.72 2.39 -13.24
C TRP A 84 17.00 1.57 -13.41
N ASN A 85 17.72 1.77 -14.52
CA ASN A 85 19.03 1.16 -14.76
C ASN A 85 20.19 2.13 -14.48
N LYS A 86 19.92 3.37 -14.06
CA LYS A 86 20.97 4.32 -13.70
C LYS A 86 21.55 3.94 -12.34
N GLU A 87 22.88 3.97 -12.23
CA GLU A 87 23.54 3.90 -10.93
C GLU A 87 23.20 5.18 -10.16
N PHE A 88 22.40 5.03 -9.10
CA PHE A 88 22.15 6.14 -8.19
C PHE A 88 23.42 6.35 -7.36
N PRO A 89 23.86 7.61 -7.15
CA PRO A 89 24.89 7.89 -6.17
C PRO A 89 24.48 7.21 -4.86
N HIS A 90 25.42 6.50 -4.24
CA HIS A 90 25.30 6.06 -2.86
C HIS A 90 25.30 7.34 -2.03
N TRP A 91 24.14 7.99 -1.95
CA TRP A 91 23.90 9.07 -1.03
C TRP A 91 24.05 8.42 0.34
N ASP A 92 25.22 8.61 0.93
CA ASP A 92 25.42 8.32 2.32
C ASP A 92 24.38 9.19 3.02
N VAL A 93 23.34 8.54 3.56
CA VAL A 93 22.30 9.23 4.30
C VAL A 93 22.98 9.76 5.53
N SER A 94 23.60 10.94 5.44
CA SER A 94 24.16 11.59 6.61
C SER A 94 23.01 11.65 7.62
N GLN A 95 23.20 11.00 8.77
CA GLN A 95 22.20 10.99 9.86
C GLN A 95 21.90 12.41 10.37
N GLN A 96 22.65 13.41 9.90
CA GLN A 96 22.36 14.82 10.07
C GLN A 96 21.20 15.23 9.16
N ALA A 97 20.01 15.22 9.74
CA ALA A 97 18.81 15.81 9.16
C ALA A 97 19.09 17.25 8.68
N PRO A 98 18.49 17.67 7.54
CA PRO A 98 18.42 19.08 7.17
C PRO A 98 18.04 20.00 8.33
N ALA A 99 18.57 21.22 8.27
CA ALA A 99 18.10 22.36 9.06
C ALA A 99 16.56 22.38 9.11
N GLU A 100 16.03 22.54 10.32
CA GLU A 100 14.60 22.59 10.71
C GLU A 100 13.61 22.24 9.58
N ILE A 101 13.30 20.95 9.42
CA ILE A 101 12.22 20.51 8.54
C ILE A 101 10.91 21.10 9.08
N GLU A 102 10.24 21.90 8.25
CA GLU A 102 8.92 22.46 8.57
C GLU A 102 7.93 21.32 8.86
N LYS A 103 7.35 21.35 10.06
CA LYS A 103 6.36 20.38 10.52
C LYS A 103 4.99 20.73 9.96
N ASP A 104 4.22 19.72 9.60
CA ASP A 104 2.85 19.95 9.14
C ASP A 104 1.94 20.37 10.29
N SER A 105 0.99 21.26 9.99
CA SER A 105 -0.01 21.70 10.95
C SER A 105 -1.12 20.66 11.18
N ASP A 106 -1.38 19.82 10.18
CA ASP A 106 -2.38 18.74 10.24
C ASP A 106 -1.66 17.38 10.27
N LEU A 107 -1.57 16.80 11.47
CA LEU A 107 -0.80 15.58 11.70
C LEU A 107 -1.66 14.35 11.42
N MET A 108 -1.23 13.55 10.44
CA MET A 108 -1.88 12.28 10.09
C MET A 108 -1.21 11.09 10.76
N HIS A 109 -2.00 10.04 10.99
CA HIS A 109 -1.50 8.68 11.20
C HIS A 109 -1.55 7.90 9.88
N ILE A 110 -0.37 7.51 9.38
CA ILE A 110 -0.20 6.81 8.11
C ILE A 110 0.32 5.41 8.42
N ILE A 111 -0.34 4.38 7.86
CA ILE A 111 0.17 3.02 7.89
C ILE A 111 0.52 2.60 6.47
N HIS A 112 1.79 2.36 6.21
CA HIS A 112 2.23 1.74 4.96
C HIS A 112 2.07 0.23 5.06
N VAL A 113 1.46 -0.41 4.05
CA VAL A 113 1.37 -1.87 3.95
C VAL A 113 2.12 -2.28 2.69
N THR A 114 3.16 -3.09 2.86
CA THR A 114 4.14 -3.37 1.80
C THR A 114 4.67 -4.80 1.89
N ALA A 115 5.16 -5.34 0.78
CA ALA A 115 5.92 -6.58 0.76
C ALA A 115 7.42 -6.39 1.04
N GLU A 116 7.97 -5.19 0.79
CA GLU A 116 9.39 -4.88 0.96
C GLU A 116 9.62 -3.65 1.84
N MET A 117 10.73 -3.68 2.58
CA MET A 117 11.27 -2.55 3.34
C MET A 117 12.80 -2.68 3.46
N ALA A 118 13.52 -1.61 3.14
CA ALA A 118 14.97 -1.57 3.33
C ALA A 118 15.33 -1.29 4.82
N PRO A 119 16.37 -1.94 5.38
CA PRO A 119 17.26 -2.92 4.74
C PRO A 119 16.83 -4.39 4.88
N ILE A 120 15.75 -4.67 5.62
CA ILE A 120 15.47 -6.00 6.17
C ILE A 120 14.77 -6.98 5.21
N ALA A 121 13.97 -6.48 4.27
CA ALA A 121 13.23 -7.27 3.29
C ALA A 121 13.25 -6.50 1.96
N LYS A 122 14.39 -6.53 1.28
CA LYS A 122 14.64 -5.74 0.07
C LYS A 122 15.08 -6.65 -1.07
N VAL A 123 14.37 -6.55 -2.19
CA VAL A 123 14.68 -7.22 -3.46
C VAL A 123 14.92 -6.18 -4.55
N GLY A 124 14.07 -5.15 -4.62
CA GLY A 124 14.12 -4.09 -5.62
C GLY A 124 14.09 -2.69 -5.01
N GLY A 125 13.73 -1.70 -5.83
CA GLY A 125 13.63 -0.30 -5.41
C GLY A 125 12.44 -0.01 -4.48
N LEU A 126 11.43 -0.89 -4.43
CA LEU A 126 10.25 -0.74 -3.59
C LEU A 126 10.62 -0.52 -2.11
N GLY A 127 11.51 -1.37 -1.58
CA GLY A 127 11.94 -1.28 -0.18
C GLY A 127 12.59 0.05 0.18
N ASP A 128 13.38 0.64 -0.73
CA ASP A 128 14.03 1.95 -0.51
C ASP A 128 13.00 3.08 -0.54
N VAL A 129 12.04 3.02 -1.46
CA VAL A 129 10.96 4.02 -1.58
C VAL A 129 10.11 4.04 -0.32
N VAL A 130 9.69 2.88 0.19
CA VAL A 130 8.89 2.81 1.43
C VAL A 130 9.68 3.38 2.61
N THR A 131 10.93 2.96 2.80
CA THR A 131 11.77 3.44 3.90
C THR A 131 12.02 4.96 3.79
N GLY A 132 12.31 5.47 2.59
CA GLY A 132 12.51 6.90 2.36
C GLY A 132 11.25 7.73 2.60
N LEU A 133 10.10 7.28 2.08
CA LEU A 133 8.82 7.95 2.23
C LEU A 133 8.37 7.98 3.70
N ALA A 134 8.47 6.86 4.41
CA ALA A 134 8.12 6.80 5.83
C ALA A 134 9.00 7.74 6.68
N ARG A 135 10.32 7.80 6.41
CA ARG A 135 11.22 8.76 7.07
C ARG A 135 10.85 10.21 6.77
N ALA A 136 10.49 10.52 5.52
CA ALA A 136 10.06 11.86 5.15
C ALA A 136 8.79 12.27 5.92
N CYS A 137 7.79 11.40 6.00
CA CYS A 137 6.57 11.64 6.76
C CYS A 137 6.84 11.82 8.28
N LEU A 138 7.68 10.97 8.87
CA LEU A 138 8.09 11.10 10.28
C LEU A 138 8.80 12.44 10.54
N SER A 139 9.66 12.87 9.62
CA SER A 139 10.39 14.14 9.76
C SER A 139 9.47 15.37 9.78
N ARG A 140 8.27 15.25 9.20
CA ARG A 140 7.20 16.27 9.22
C ARG A 140 6.24 16.13 10.41
N ALA A 141 6.60 15.28 11.38
CA ALA A 141 5.87 14.98 12.62
C ALA A 141 4.59 14.15 12.48
N HIS A 142 4.37 13.49 11.33
CA HIS A 142 3.30 12.50 11.22
C HIS A 142 3.60 11.25 12.05
N LYS A 143 2.55 10.55 12.48
CA LYS A 143 2.70 9.19 13.02
C LYS A 143 2.75 8.23 11.84
N VAL A 144 3.82 7.43 11.75
CA VAL A 144 3.99 6.46 10.66
C VAL A 144 4.31 5.10 11.24
N ASP A 145 3.58 4.08 10.79
CA ASP A 145 3.92 2.68 11.02
C ASP A 145 4.02 1.96 9.66
N ILE A 146 4.89 0.96 9.55
CA ILE A 146 4.95 0.06 8.39
C ILE A 146 4.45 -1.31 8.82
N MET A 147 3.46 -1.87 8.13
CA MET A 147 3.10 -3.28 8.26
C MET A 147 3.82 -4.09 7.19
N LEU A 148 4.58 -5.09 7.65
CA LEU A 148 5.42 -5.94 6.79
C LEU A 148 5.18 -7.42 7.15
N PRO A 149 5.17 -8.36 6.19
CA PRO A 149 5.19 -9.77 6.53
C PRO A 149 6.46 -10.10 7.31
N PHE A 150 6.35 -10.92 8.36
CA PHE A 150 7.51 -11.37 9.10
C PHE A 150 8.19 -12.55 8.38
N TYR A 151 8.86 -12.25 7.27
CA TYR A 151 9.59 -13.26 6.50
C TYR A 151 10.65 -13.96 7.34
N GLU A 152 10.80 -15.27 7.14
CA GLU A 152 11.80 -16.08 7.82
C GLU A 152 13.24 -15.64 7.50
N CYS A 153 13.47 -15.06 6.32
CA CYS A 153 14.77 -14.56 5.89
C CYS A 153 15.19 -13.22 6.53
N ILE A 154 14.32 -12.56 7.30
CA ILE A 154 14.66 -11.29 7.96
C ILE A 154 15.68 -11.55 9.09
N GLN A 155 16.80 -10.84 9.02
CA GLN A 155 17.81 -10.82 10.08
C GLN A 155 17.31 -9.98 11.25
N ARG A 156 16.95 -10.62 12.36
CA ARG A 156 16.28 -9.97 13.49
C ARG A 156 17.18 -8.96 14.21
N GLU A 157 18.49 -9.09 14.06
CA GLU A 157 19.50 -8.19 14.61
C GLU A 157 19.41 -6.77 14.04
N GLN A 158 18.78 -6.63 12.85
CA GLN A 158 18.54 -5.33 12.22
C GLN A 158 17.27 -4.63 12.74
N ILE A 159 16.55 -5.25 13.68
CA ILE A 159 15.33 -4.72 14.28
C ILE A 159 15.60 -4.40 15.75
N SER A 160 15.52 -3.13 16.12
CA SER A 160 15.58 -2.73 17.53
C SER A 160 14.20 -2.83 18.19
N GLU A 161 14.18 -3.06 19.50
CA GLU A 161 12.95 -3.08 20.31
C GLU A 161 11.89 -4.06 19.78
N LEU A 162 12.33 -5.21 19.23
CA LEU A 162 11.43 -6.22 18.71
C LEU A 162 10.67 -6.93 19.85
N GLU A 163 9.36 -6.72 19.92
CA GLU A 163 8.47 -7.27 20.93
C GLU A 163 7.20 -7.86 20.31
N LEU A 164 6.66 -8.93 20.91
CA LEU A 164 5.33 -9.42 20.55
C LEU A 164 4.28 -8.52 21.20
N ILE A 165 3.48 -7.81 20.40
CA ILE A 165 2.46 -6.89 20.94
C ILE A 165 1.08 -7.52 21.07
N THR A 166 0.72 -8.43 20.17
CA THR A 166 -0.61 -9.06 20.16
C THR A 166 -0.58 -10.36 19.36
N THR A 167 -1.33 -11.36 19.83
CA THR A 167 -1.73 -12.51 19.03
C THR A 167 -3.23 -12.40 18.76
N TYR A 168 -3.63 -12.54 17.49
CA TYR A 168 -5.01 -12.44 17.04
C TYR A 168 -5.30 -13.51 15.99
N GLU A 169 -6.58 -13.75 15.72
CA GLU A 169 -7.01 -14.73 14.73
C GLU A 169 -7.27 -14.02 13.40
N SER A 170 -6.71 -14.57 12.31
CA SER A 170 -6.98 -14.13 10.95
C SER A 170 -7.53 -15.27 10.11
N TYR A 171 -8.60 -15.00 9.35
CA TYR A 171 -9.33 -16.07 8.67
C TYR A 171 -8.70 -16.45 7.32
N TYR A 172 -8.53 -17.75 7.10
CA TYR A 172 -7.98 -18.34 5.89
C TYR A 172 -8.64 -19.68 5.61
N ASP A 173 -9.15 -19.87 4.39
CA ASP A 173 -9.63 -21.16 3.87
C ASP A 173 -10.49 -21.97 4.88
N GLY A 174 -11.60 -21.37 5.35
CA GLY A 174 -12.50 -22.04 6.30
C GLY A 174 -12.07 -21.98 7.77
N ASN A 175 -10.85 -21.54 8.07
CA ASN A 175 -10.24 -21.68 9.39
C ASN A 175 -9.74 -20.34 9.96
N TRP A 176 -9.71 -20.25 11.29
CA TRP A 176 -9.04 -19.17 11.99
C TRP A 176 -7.58 -19.56 12.22
N VAL A 177 -6.67 -18.70 11.76
CA VAL A 177 -5.23 -18.90 11.86
C VAL A 177 -4.67 -17.94 12.91
N PRO A 178 -4.06 -18.47 13.99
CA PRO A 178 -3.35 -17.65 14.96
C PRO A 178 -2.23 -16.86 14.28
N THR A 179 -2.22 -15.56 14.52
CA THR A 179 -1.32 -14.58 13.91
C THR A 179 -0.69 -13.73 14.98
N ASN A 180 0.63 -13.68 15.00
CA ASN A 180 1.39 -12.82 15.87
C ASN A 180 1.69 -11.50 15.17
N ALA A 181 1.43 -10.39 15.85
CA ALA A 181 1.92 -9.08 15.48
C ALA A 181 3.08 -8.70 16.40
N TYR A 182 4.26 -8.51 15.82
CA TYR A 182 5.42 -7.97 16.53
C TYR A 182 5.59 -6.50 16.21
N ARG A 183 6.02 -5.71 17.17
CA ARG A 183 6.45 -4.33 16.95
C ARG A 183 7.95 -4.26 17.05
N GLY A 184 8.58 -3.47 16.20
CA GLY A 184 9.99 -3.15 16.27
C GLY A 184 10.29 -1.83 15.59
N VAL A 185 11.56 -1.44 15.58
CA VAL A 185 12.04 -0.22 14.93
C VAL A 185 13.14 -0.60 13.94
N VAL A 186 13.01 -0.11 12.71
CA VAL A 186 13.96 -0.36 11.61
C VAL A 186 14.32 0.98 10.99
N SER A 187 15.61 1.31 10.99
CA SER A 187 16.10 2.61 10.49
C SER A 187 15.35 3.83 11.08
N GLY A 188 14.95 3.74 12.34
CA GLY A 188 14.19 4.78 13.06
C GLY A 188 12.69 4.83 12.76
N ILE A 189 12.15 3.87 12.00
CA ILE A 189 10.73 3.79 11.64
C ILE A 189 10.06 2.67 12.45
N PRO A 190 8.90 2.91 13.08
CA PRO A 190 8.09 1.86 13.67
C PRO A 190 7.58 0.86 12.62
N VAL A 191 7.77 -0.43 12.88
CA VAL A 191 7.34 -1.53 12.00
C VAL A 191 6.52 -2.53 12.81
N ILE A 192 5.41 -2.97 12.22
CA ILE A 192 4.55 -4.04 12.71
C ILE A 192 4.75 -5.24 11.79
N PHE A 193 5.34 -6.31 12.32
CA PHE A 193 5.57 -7.55 11.60
C PHE A 193 4.42 -8.52 11.80
N ILE A 194 3.85 -9.01 10.71
CA ILE A 194 2.72 -9.96 10.74
C ILE A 194 3.25 -11.37 10.48
N GLN A 195 3.13 -12.24 11.48
CA GLN A 195 3.61 -13.62 11.45
C GLN A 195 2.47 -14.60 11.67
N PRO A 196 1.95 -15.24 10.62
CA PRO A 196 0.96 -16.29 10.78
C PRO A 196 1.57 -17.63 11.18
N SER A 197 0.75 -18.47 11.81
CA SER A 197 1.12 -19.83 12.17
C SER A 197 1.06 -20.84 11.00
N ASN A 198 0.39 -20.49 9.89
CA ASN A 198 0.14 -21.36 8.73
C ASN A 198 1.31 -21.45 7.71
N TYR A 199 2.56 -21.27 8.15
CA TYR A 199 3.78 -21.40 7.35
C TYR A 199 3.94 -20.40 6.18
N PHE A 200 3.02 -19.43 6.01
CA PHE A 200 3.25 -18.33 5.07
C PHE A 200 4.50 -17.52 5.43
N PHE A 201 5.16 -16.99 4.40
CA PHE A 201 6.40 -16.20 4.50
C PHE A 201 7.63 -16.98 5.04
N LYS A 202 7.59 -18.32 4.95
CA LYS A 202 8.76 -19.17 5.20
C LYS A 202 9.65 -19.34 3.97
N GLY A 203 10.95 -19.51 4.21
CA GLY A 203 11.97 -19.63 3.18
C GLY A 203 13.07 -18.58 3.28
N GLN A 204 14.02 -18.66 2.35
CA GLN A 204 15.24 -17.84 2.34
C GLN A 204 15.10 -16.53 1.56
N TYR A 205 13.96 -16.31 0.91
CA TYR A 205 13.73 -15.17 0.01
C TYR A 205 12.36 -14.53 0.30
N VAL A 206 12.27 -13.21 0.05
CA VAL A 206 11.01 -12.45 0.13
C VAL A 206 10.00 -12.99 -0.88
N TYR A 207 10.41 -13.11 -2.15
CA TYR A 207 9.61 -13.67 -3.24
C TYR A 207 10.11 -15.07 -3.63
N GLY A 208 9.20 -15.90 -4.16
CA GLY A 208 9.51 -17.27 -4.58
C GLY A 208 9.90 -18.18 -3.41
N GLY A 209 9.40 -17.88 -2.19
CA GLY A 209 9.60 -18.72 -1.02
C GLY A 209 8.92 -20.08 -1.13
N SER A 210 8.99 -20.89 -0.09
CA SER A 210 8.37 -22.24 -0.07
C SER A 210 6.86 -22.19 0.19
N TYR A 211 6.18 -21.15 -0.29
CA TYR A 211 4.77 -20.86 -0.06
C TYR A 211 4.08 -20.33 -1.33
N ASN A 212 2.75 -20.44 -1.38
CA ASN A 212 1.96 -19.82 -2.45
C ASN A 212 1.86 -18.31 -2.21
N GLU A 213 2.50 -17.51 -3.06
CA GLU A 213 2.56 -16.04 -2.90
C GLU A 213 1.19 -15.40 -2.95
N LEU A 214 0.32 -15.84 -3.87
CA LEU A 214 -1.02 -15.29 -4.01
C LEU A 214 -1.80 -15.44 -2.70
N GLU A 215 -1.84 -16.67 -2.18
CA GLU A 215 -2.55 -16.98 -0.94
C GLU A 215 -1.95 -16.25 0.26
N ALA A 216 -0.61 -16.22 0.36
CA ALA A 216 0.09 -15.56 1.46
C ALA A 216 -0.17 -14.04 1.48
N TYR A 217 -0.15 -13.39 0.32
CA TYR A 217 -0.37 -11.94 0.22
C TYR A 217 -1.83 -11.53 0.35
N LEU A 218 -2.77 -12.36 -0.13
CA LEU A 218 -4.20 -12.22 0.17
C LEU A 218 -4.45 -12.32 1.68
N TYR A 219 -3.85 -13.33 2.31
CA TYR A 219 -3.91 -13.50 3.75
C TYR A 219 -3.32 -12.32 4.51
N PHE A 220 -2.11 -11.88 4.15
CA PHE A 220 -1.45 -10.74 4.79
C PHE A 220 -2.28 -9.46 4.70
N SER A 221 -2.84 -9.17 3.53
CA SER A 221 -3.74 -8.02 3.33
C SER A 221 -4.93 -8.05 4.29
N ARG A 222 -5.54 -9.23 4.47
CA ARG A 222 -6.64 -9.43 5.43
C ARG A 222 -6.16 -9.30 6.87
N ALA A 223 -5.07 -9.98 7.21
CA ALA A 223 -4.50 -9.99 8.55
C ALA A 223 -4.13 -8.58 9.03
N CYS A 224 -3.63 -7.71 8.14
CA CYS A 224 -3.38 -6.31 8.47
C CYS A 224 -4.66 -5.56 8.89
N LEU A 225 -5.76 -5.73 8.15
CA LEU A 225 -7.05 -5.11 8.49
C LEU A 225 -7.63 -5.68 9.79
N GLU A 226 -7.50 -6.99 10.01
CA GLU A 226 -7.95 -7.63 11.25
C GLU A 226 -7.14 -7.18 12.46
N TRP A 227 -5.84 -6.97 12.31
CA TRP A 227 -5.02 -6.37 13.37
C TRP A 227 -5.49 -4.94 13.71
N MET A 228 -5.76 -4.11 12.70
CA MET A 228 -6.30 -2.76 12.91
C MET A 228 -7.66 -2.81 13.63
N GLN A 229 -8.53 -3.75 13.25
CA GLN A 229 -9.83 -3.96 13.90
C GLN A 229 -9.68 -4.39 15.36
N VAL A 230 -8.85 -5.40 15.64
CA VAL A 230 -8.66 -5.95 17.00
C VAL A 230 -8.02 -4.94 17.94
N THR A 231 -7.06 -4.16 17.45
CA THR A 231 -6.39 -3.12 18.25
C THR A 231 -7.19 -1.81 18.33
N GLY A 232 -8.24 -1.66 17.53
CA GLY A 232 -8.95 -0.39 17.37
C GLY A 232 -8.13 0.70 16.66
N THR A 233 -7.02 0.33 16.02
CA THR A 233 -6.15 1.27 15.31
C THR A 233 -6.84 1.78 14.06
N GLN A 234 -7.04 3.10 13.98
CA GLN A 234 -7.73 3.77 12.87
C GLN A 234 -6.81 4.84 12.28
N PRO A 235 -5.93 4.48 11.33
CA PRO A 235 -5.10 5.49 10.67
C PRO A 235 -5.96 6.43 9.82
N ASP A 236 -5.41 7.61 9.51
CA ASP A 236 -5.99 8.52 8.53
C ASP A 236 -5.80 7.95 7.11
N ILE A 237 -4.64 7.33 6.86
CA ILE A 237 -4.27 6.77 5.56
C ILE A 237 -3.73 5.35 5.73
N ILE A 238 -4.27 4.40 4.97
CA ILE A 238 -3.63 3.13 4.67
C ILE A 238 -2.99 3.27 3.28
N HIS A 239 -1.67 3.30 3.23
CA HIS A 239 -0.91 3.43 1.99
C HIS A 239 -0.40 2.05 1.59
N ILE A 240 -0.99 1.47 0.56
CA ILE A 240 -0.61 0.16 0.05
C ILE A 240 0.38 0.28 -1.10
N HIS A 241 1.29 -0.68 -1.19
CA HIS A 241 2.36 -0.70 -2.17
C HIS A 241 2.33 -1.99 -2.97
N GLU A 242 2.29 -1.83 -4.30
CA GLU A 242 2.31 -2.91 -5.27
C GLU A 242 1.16 -3.93 -5.20
N TRP A 243 1.14 -4.84 -6.17
CA TRP A 243 0.13 -5.88 -6.32
C TRP A 243 -0.01 -6.80 -5.09
N GLN A 244 1.07 -7.06 -4.34
CA GLN A 244 1.06 -7.91 -3.15
C GLN A 244 0.06 -7.42 -2.09
N THR A 245 -0.21 -6.12 -2.05
CA THR A 245 -1.16 -5.53 -1.10
C THR A 245 -2.42 -5.01 -1.78
N GLY A 246 -2.57 -5.27 -3.08
CA GLY A 246 -3.66 -4.78 -3.92
C GLY A 246 -5.04 -5.35 -3.57
N SER A 247 -5.11 -6.44 -2.81
CA SER A 247 -6.38 -7.01 -2.31
C SER A 247 -6.90 -6.31 -1.05
N LEU A 248 -6.05 -5.61 -0.30
CA LEU A 248 -6.42 -4.89 0.92
C LEU A 248 -7.58 -3.89 0.71
N PRO A 249 -7.59 -3.04 -0.34
CA PRO A 249 -8.67 -2.07 -0.55
C PRO A 249 -10.00 -2.75 -0.84
N LEU A 250 -9.98 -3.88 -1.55
CA LEU A 250 -11.18 -4.67 -1.83
C LEU A 250 -11.78 -5.18 -0.51
N LEU A 251 -10.98 -5.83 0.32
CA LEU A 251 -11.41 -6.34 1.63
C LEU A 251 -11.87 -5.21 2.55
N TYR A 252 -11.17 -4.07 2.54
CA TYR A 252 -11.53 -2.91 3.32
C TYR A 252 -12.92 -2.41 2.96
N TRP A 253 -13.19 -2.13 1.68
CA TRP A 253 -14.46 -1.55 1.27
C TRP A 253 -15.61 -2.54 1.33
N ASP A 254 -15.37 -3.82 1.06
CA ASP A 254 -16.41 -4.85 1.07
C ASP A 254 -16.83 -5.24 2.51
N MET A 255 -15.87 -5.27 3.45
CA MET A 255 -16.09 -5.82 4.79
C MET A 255 -15.70 -4.85 5.91
N TYR A 256 -14.42 -4.51 6.04
CA TYR A 256 -13.90 -3.90 7.28
C TYR A 256 -14.36 -2.45 7.48
N HIS A 257 -14.62 -1.73 6.40
CA HIS A 257 -15.23 -0.41 6.45
C HIS A 257 -16.62 -0.50 7.10
N TYR A 258 -17.43 -1.51 6.77
CA TYR A 258 -18.76 -1.67 7.34
C TYR A 258 -18.72 -2.16 8.78
N LEU A 259 -17.74 -2.99 9.14
CA LEU A 259 -17.58 -3.54 10.49
C LEU A 259 -17.03 -2.55 11.51
N SER A 260 -15.84 -2.01 11.28
CA SER A 260 -15.11 -1.28 12.32
C SER A 260 -14.25 -0.12 11.82
N LEU A 261 -13.57 -0.26 10.67
CA LEU A 261 -12.56 0.69 10.21
C LEU A 261 -13.17 1.85 9.38
N LYS A 262 -13.79 2.83 10.05
CA LYS A 262 -14.54 3.91 9.38
C LYS A 262 -13.69 5.10 8.92
N LYS A 263 -12.53 5.31 9.55
CA LYS A 263 -11.70 6.50 9.35
C LYS A 263 -10.78 6.42 8.12
N PRO A 264 -10.10 5.29 7.83
CA PRO A 264 -9.02 5.29 6.85
C PRO A 264 -9.44 5.68 5.44
N ARG A 265 -8.58 6.45 4.76
CA ARG A 265 -8.54 6.54 3.30
C ARG A 265 -7.45 5.62 2.77
N ILE A 266 -7.61 5.13 1.55
CA ILE A 266 -6.67 4.19 0.95
C ILE A 266 -5.95 4.85 -0.24
N VAL A 267 -4.63 4.72 -0.26
CA VAL A 267 -3.76 5.13 -1.36
C VAL A 267 -3.01 3.92 -1.87
N LEU A 268 -2.96 3.73 -3.19
CA LEU A 268 -2.13 2.72 -3.84
C LEU A 268 -0.99 3.39 -4.59
N THR A 269 0.23 2.92 -4.37
CA THR A 269 1.38 3.22 -5.22
C THR A 269 1.84 1.99 -5.97
N ILE A 270 1.91 2.12 -7.29
CA ILE A 270 2.49 1.15 -8.21
C ILE A 270 3.91 1.63 -8.51
N HIS A 271 4.90 0.78 -8.26
CA HIS A 271 6.33 1.02 -8.44
C HIS A 271 6.84 0.39 -9.74
N ASN A 272 6.20 -0.67 -10.21
CA ASN A 272 6.50 -1.38 -11.44
C ASN A 272 5.20 -1.84 -12.13
N MET A 273 5.06 -1.49 -13.42
CA MET A 273 3.91 -1.90 -14.24
C MET A 273 4.05 -3.30 -14.86
N GLU A 274 5.25 -3.88 -14.83
CA GLU A 274 5.54 -5.21 -15.40
C GLU A 274 5.08 -6.35 -14.48
N HIS A 275 4.98 -6.09 -13.16
CA HIS A 275 4.57 -7.07 -12.16
C HIS A 275 3.17 -6.74 -11.64
N TYR A 276 2.13 -7.18 -12.35
CA TYR A 276 0.73 -6.89 -12.02
C TYR A 276 0.00 -7.99 -11.24
N GLY A 277 0.73 -8.98 -10.70
CA GLY A 277 0.15 -10.06 -9.90
C GLY A 277 -0.72 -11.04 -10.69
N GLU A 278 -0.29 -11.44 -11.90
CA GLU A 278 -1.02 -12.44 -12.70
C GLU A 278 -1.09 -13.77 -11.94
N CYS A 279 -2.30 -14.15 -11.55
CA CYS A 279 -2.61 -15.44 -10.98
C CYS A 279 -2.92 -16.39 -12.14
N ARG A 280 -2.06 -17.37 -12.41
CA ARG A 280 -2.28 -18.38 -13.46
C ARG A 280 -2.87 -19.66 -12.90
#